data_AF-A0A8I1GCT7-F1
#
_entry.id   AF-A0A8I1GCT7-F1
#
_cell.length_a   1.000
_cell.length_b   1.000
_cell.length_c   1.000
_cell.angle_alpha   90.00
_cell.angle_beta   90.00
_cell.angle_gamma   90.00
#
_symmetry.space_group_name_H-M   'P 1'
#
loop_
_entity.id
_entity.type
_entity.pdbx_description
1 polymer ?
#
loop_
_entity_poly.entity_id
_entity_poly.type
_entity_poly.pdbx_seq_one_letter_code
_entity_poly.pdbx_strand_id
1 'polypeptide(L)'
;MARKRYGFDEGKIQRYLKEGRSGTSARYSPWLTVQDVPSSGRSHRLHGLTTGRLHHLLSDIECGLFYLADWSDTVTDIREQFPLKRDATQHRCATRRGTSP
;
A
#
# COMPACT_ATOMS: atom_id res chain seq x y z
N MET A 1 9.56 5.78 23.49
CA MET A 1 9.01 6.59 22.37
C MET A 1 7.51 6.29 22.27
N ALA A 2 6.64 7.29 22.41
CA ALA A 2 5.19 7.11 22.36
C ALA A 2 4.77 6.56 20.98
N ARG A 3 3.99 5.49 20.96
CA ARG A 3 3.51 4.87 19.73
C ARG A 3 2.47 5.80 19.12
N LYS A 4 2.81 6.51 18.03
CA LYS A 4 1.86 7.39 17.35
C LYS A 4 0.67 6.56 16.88
N ARG A 5 -0.53 6.91 17.32
CA ARG A 5 -1.76 6.23 16.90
C ARG A 5 -1.91 6.44 15.39
N TYR A 6 -1.93 5.36 14.63
CA TYR A 6 -2.16 5.43 13.19
C TYR A 6 -3.60 5.90 12.96
N GLY A 7 -3.72 7.12 12.44
CA GLY A 7 -4.98 7.75 12.09
C GLY A 7 -4.93 8.27 10.67
N PHE A 8 -6.08 8.25 10.00
CA PHE A 8 -6.28 8.80 8.67
C PHE A 8 -7.35 9.89 8.77
N ASP A 9 -6.94 11.13 8.52
CA ASP A 9 -7.82 12.29 8.41
C ASP A 9 -7.93 12.74 6.95
N GLU A 10 -8.93 13.55 6.63
CA GLU A 10 -9.17 14.00 5.26
C GLU A 10 -7.98 14.83 4.73
N GLY A 11 -7.33 15.64 5.57
CA GLY A 11 -6.15 16.42 5.18
C GLY A 11 -4.97 15.53 4.74
N LYS A 12 -4.76 14.42 5.42
CA LYS A 12 -3.74 13.41 5.10
C LYS A 12 -4.06 12.70 3.79
N ILE A 13 -5.34 12.40 3.53
CA ILE A 13 -5.78 11.82 2.25
C ILE A 13 -5.49 12.80 1.11
N GLN A 14 -5.92 14.05 1.25
CA GLN A 14 -5.69 15.09 0.23
C GLN A 14 -4.20 15.31 -0.02
N ARG A 15 -3.38 15.29 1.04
CA ARG A 15 -1.93 15.36 0.92
C ARG A 15 -1.37 14.19 0.10
N TYR A 16 -1.75 12.95 0.38
CA TYR A 16 -1.26 11.78 -0.35
C TYR A 16 -1.70 11.77 -1.81
N LEU A 17 -2.91 12.25 -2.10
CA LEU A 17 -3.39 12.47 -3.47
C LEU A 17 -2.52 13.51 -4.19
N LYS A 18 -2.20 14.62 -3.53
CA LYS A 18 -1.32 15.68 -4.08
C LYS A 18 0.12 15.22 -4.29
N GLU A 19 0.62 14.33 -3.43
CA GLU A 19 1.93 13.67 -3.58
C GLU A 19 1.97 12.71 -4.79
N GLY A 20 0.83 12.41 -5.40
CA GLY A 20 0.77 11.58 -6.62
C GLY A 20 1.07 10.11 -6.35
N ARG A 21 0.78 9.59 -5.15
CA ARG A 21 1.02 8.19 -4.73
C ARG A 21 0.24 7.18 -5.59
N SER A 22 0.81 6.87 -6.74
CA SER A 22 0.28 6.02 -7.80
C SER A 22 1.42 5.72 -8.80
N GLY A 23 1.12 5.02 -9.89
CA GLY A 23 2.08 4.77 -10.97
C GLY A 23 2.18 3.29 -11.35
N THR A 24 3.32 2.91 -11.92
CA THR A 24 3.56 1.55 -12.42
C THR A 24 5.07 1.26 -12.40
N SER A 25 5.45 0.01 -12.13
CA SER A 25 6.84 -0.46 -12.15
C SER A 25 7.77 0.45 -11.33
N ALA A 26 8.92 0.86 -11.89
CA ALA A 26 9.92 1.69 -11.22
C ALA A 26 9.40 3.06 -10.76
N ARG A 27 8.32 3.58 -11.37
CA ARG A 27 7.72 4.89 -11.01
C ARG A 27 6.57 4.77 -10.02
N TYR A 28 6.22 3.57 -9.60
CA TYR A 28 5.15 3.36 -8.65
C TYR A 28 5.54 3.86 -7.25
N SER A 29 4.71 4.73 -6.68
CA SER A 29 4.79 5.12 -5.27
C SER A 29 3.67 4.46 -4.47
N PRO A 30 3.98 3.63 -3.46
CA PRO A 30 2.96 2.96 -2.65
C PRO A 30 2.15 3.96 -1.84
N TRP A 31 0.88 3.61 -1.56
CA TRP A 31 0.00 4.49 -0.77
C TRP A 31 0.48 4.62 0.68
N LEU A 32 0.99 3.52 1.24
CA LEU A 32 1.50 3.44 2.60
C LEU A 32 2.97 3.09 2.56
N THR A 33 3.76 3.77 3.39
CA THR A 33 5.16 3.42 3.60
C THR A 33 5.38 2.89 5.02
N VAL A 34 6.54 2.27 5.23
CA VAL A 34 6.98 1.81 6.56
C VAL A 34 7.06 2.94 7.60
N GLN A 35 7.12 4.21 7.17
CA GLN A 35 7.10 5.37 8.06
C GLN A 35 5.68 5.81 8.41
N ASP A 36 4.72 5.54 7.52
CA ASP A 36 3.33 5.96 7.71
C ASP A 36 2.59 5.07 8.71
N VAL A 37 2.92 3.77 8.73
CA VAL A 37 2.26 2.76 9.56
C VAL A 37 3.28 2.16 10.53
N PRO A 38 3.14 2.40 11.86
CA PRO A 38 3.97 1.70 12.83
C PRO A 38 3.55 0.23 12.86
N SER A 39 4.45 -0.67 12.43
CA SER A 39 4.15 -2.11 12.47
C SER A 39 3.93 -2.61 13.91
N SER A 40 3.06 -3.60 14.06
CA SER A 40 2.98 -4.39 15.30
C SER A 40 4.23 -5.25 15.50
N GLY A 41 4.77 -5.78 14.40
CA GLY A 41 6.02 -6.53 14.31
C GLY A 41 7.08 -5.81 13.46
N ARG A 42 7.67 -6.51 12.48
CA ARG A 42 8.76 -6.02 11.63
C ARG A 42 8.26 -5.51 10.27
N SER A 43 8.82 -4.37 9.85
CA SER A 43 8.66 -3.82 8.49
C SER A 43 9.95 -4.03 7.70
N HIS A 44 9.85 -4.11 6.38
CA HIS A 44 10.98 -4.36 5.48
C HIS A 44 11.06 -3.32 4.37
N ARG A 45 12.30 -3.04 3.94
CA ARG A 45 12.62 -2.21 2.79
C ARG A 45 13.58 -2.99 1.91
N LEU A 46 13.08 -3.50 0.79
CA LEU A 46 13.81 -4.43 -0.08
C LEU A 46 13.87 -3.89 -1.49
N HIS A 47 14.98 -4.10 -2.19
CA HIS A 47 15.10 -3.75 -3.60
C HIS A 47 14.59 -4.90 -4.45
N GLY A 48 13.56 -4.67 -5.27
CA GLY A 48 12.99 -5.67 -6.16
C GLY A 48 13.81 -5.82 -7.44
N LEU A 49 14.02 -7.06 -7.85
CA LEU A 49 14.71 -7.37 -9.11
C LEU A 49 13.79 -7.09 -10.29
N THR A 50 12.50 -7.42 -10.18
CA THR A 50 11.52 -7.30 -11.27
C THR A 50 11.18 -5.84 -11.57
N THR A 51 11.04 -5.01 -10.56
CA THR A 51 10.59 -3.61 -10.71
C THR A 51 11.73 -2.58 -10.68
N GLY A 52 12.91 -2.98 -10.21
CA GLY A 52 14.07 -2.10 -10.05
C GLY A 52 13.87 -0.97 -9.04
N ARG A 53 12.99 -1.14 -8.04
CA ARG A 53 12.75 -0.13 -7.01
C ARG A 53 12.75 -0.71 -5.60
N LEU A 54 12.78 0.19 -4.63
CA LEU A 54 12.62 -0.17 -3.22
C LEU A 54 11.14 -0.35 -2.87
N HIS A 55 10.80 -1.53 -2.37
CA HIS A 55 9.48 -1.91 -1.90
C HIS A 55 9.32 -1.67 -0.39
N HIS A 56 8.13 -1.25 0.03
CA HIS A 56 7.79 -1.01 1.43
C HIS A 56 6.85 -2.10 1.95
N LEU A 57 7.33 -2.99 2.82
CA LEU A 57 6.52 -4.11 3.31
C LEU A 57 6.26 -3.93 4.81
N LEU A 58 5.01 -4.10 5.24
CA LEU A 58 4.57 -3.75 6.59
C LEU A 58 4.52 -4.95 7.54
N SER A 59 4.82 -6.15 7.04
CA SER A 59 4.83 -7.40 7.80
C SER A 59 5.79 -8.44 7.22
N ASP A 60 6.13 -9.46 8.02
CA ASP A 60 6.93 -10.60 7.56
C ASP A 60 6.18 -11.46 6.53
N ILE A 61 4.85 -11.52 6.59
CA ILE A 61 4.02 -12.23 5.61
C ILE A 61 4.09 -11.54 4.25
N GLU A 62 3.98 -10.20 4.23
CA GLU A 62 4.17 -9.41 3.01
C GLU A 62 5.58 -9.61 2.44
N CYS A 63 6.59 -9.71 3.29
CA CYS A 63 7.97 -10.03 2.90
C CYS A 63 8.09 -11.38 2.21
N GLY A 64 7.51 -12.43 2.79
CA GLY A 64 7.49 -13.76 2.18
C GLY A 64 6.77 -13.78 0.82
N LEU A 65 5.61 -13.12 0.72
CA LEU A 65 4.86 -13.01 -0.53
C LEU A 65 5.63 -12.23 -1.60
N PHE A 66 6.32 -11.15 -1.20
CA PHE A 66 7.13 -10.35 -2.09
C PHE A 66 8.23 -11.19 -2.75
N TYR A 67 8.97 -11.99 -1.99
CA TYR A 67 10.01 -12.84 -2.56
C TYR A 67 9.47 -13.85 -3.57
N LEU A 68 8.30 -14.44 -3.30
CA LEU A 68 7.66 -15.37 -4.24
C LEU A 68 7.27 -14.67 -5.55
N ALA A 69 6.76 -13.43 -5.45
CA ALA A 69 6.37 -12.65 -6.61
C ALA A 69 7.58 -12.15 -7.40
N ASP A 70 8.62 -11.64 -6.73
CA ASP A 70 9.83 -11.10 -7.37
C ASP A 70 10.68 -12.20 -8.03
N TRP A 71 10.58 -13.44 -7.56
CA TRP A 71 11.26 -14.59 -8.17
C TRP A 71 10.50 -15.20 -9.36
N SER A 72 9.22 -14.90 -9.54
CA SER A 72 8.44 -15.50 -10.62
C SER A 72 8.65 -14.77 -11.94
N ASP A 73 9.12 -15.49 -12.97
CA ASP A 73 9.29 -14.96 -14.33
C ASP A 73 7.99 -14.47 -14.99
N THR A 74 6.84 -14.88 -14.47
CA THR A 74 5.52 -14.46 -14.98
C THR A 74 5.07 -13.11 -14.45
N VAL A 75 5.69 -12.63 -13.37
CA VAL A 75 5.34 -11.37 -12.72
C VAL A 75 6.12 -10.24 -13.39
N THR A 76 5.40 -9.26 -13.92
CA THR A 76 5.99 -8.10 -14.63
C THR A 76 6.00 -6.83 -13.79
N ASP A 77 5.12 -6.72 -12.80
CA ASP A 77 5.06 -5.59 -11.90
C ASP A 77 4.52 -6.00 -10.53
N ILE A 78 5.05 -5.36 -9.48
CA ILE A 78 4.67 -5.57 -8.10
C ILE A 78 4.31 -4.20 -7.52
N ARG A 79 3.06 -4.04 -7.10
CA ARG A 79 2.51 -2.79 -6.55
C ARG A 79 1.92 -3.02 -5.17
N GLU A 80 2.78 -2.97 -4.17
CA GLU A 80 2.41 -3.10 -2.77
C GLU A 80 1.59 -1.89 -2.27
N GLN A 81 0.73 -2.13 -1.28
CA GLN A 81 -0.19 -1.14 -0.68
C GLN A 81 -0.91 -0.28 -1.73
N PHE A 82 -1.53 -0.97 -2.70
CA PHE A 82 -2.27 -0.34 -3.77
C PHE A 82 -3.50 0.44 -3.27
N PRO A 83 -3.65 1.73 -3.61
CA PRO A 83 -4.79 2.52 -3.18
C PRO A 83 -6.06 2.14 -3.95
N LEU A 84 -7.16 1.92 -3.22
CA LEU A 84 -8.48 1.71 -3.81
C LEU A 84 -9.24 3.04 -3.91
N LYS A 85 -10.05 3.19 -4.97
CA LYS A 85 -10.93 4.36 -5.15
C LYS A 85 -11.97 4.39 -4.02
N ARG A 86 -11.99 5.47 -3.23
CA ARG A 86 -12.88 5.64 -2.07
C ARG A 86 -14.36 5.57 -2.45
N ASP A 87 -14.78 6.26 -3.49
CA ASP A 87 -16.19 6.28 -3.90
C ASP A 87 -16.68 4.88 -4.24
N ALA A 88 -15.85 4.10 -4.94
CA ALA A 88 -16.15 2.72 -5.30
C ALA A 88 -16.25 1.80 -4.06
N THR A 89 -15.37 1.97 -3.07
CA THR A 89 -15.42 1.17 -1.83
C THR A 89 -16.57 1.59 -0.92
N GLN A 90 -16.88 2.88 -0.83
CA GLN A 90 -18.04 3.40 -0.09
C GLN A 90 -19.35 2.89 -0.68
N HIS A 91 -19.53 2.98 -2.00
CA HIS A 91 -20.70 2.43 -2.69
C HIS A 91 -20.87 0.94 -2.38
N ARG A 92 -19.82 0.12 -2.56
CA ARG A 92 -19.87 -1.31 -2.26
C ARG A 92 -20.23 -1.61 -0.80
N CYS A 93 -19.69 -0.84 0.14
CA CYS A 93 -20.02 -0.97 1.56
C CYS A 93 -21.47 -0.59 1.85
N ALA A 94 -22.00 0.46 1.20
CA ALA A 94 -23.39 0.89 1.32
C ALA A 94 -24.36 -0.16 0.76
N THR A 95 -24.11 -0.64 -0.47
CA THR A 95 -24.90 -1.71 -1.10
C THR A 95 -24.95 -2.97 -0.24
N ARG A 96 -23.80 -3.40 0.32
CA ARG A 96 -23.73 -4.61 1.16
C ARG A 96 -24.47 -4.45 2.50
N ARG A 97 -24.62 -3.22 2.99
CA ARG A 97 -25.36 -2.92 4.24
C ARG A 97 -26.86 -2.75 4.03
N GLY A 98 -27.35 -2.86 2.79
CA GLY A 98 -28.77 -2.67 2.46
C GLY A 98 -29.22 -1.20 2.51
N THR A 99 -28.31 -0.26 2.76
CA THR A 99 -28.56 1.17 2.61
C THR A 99 -28.17 1.54 1.19
N SER A 100 -29.13 1.44 0.27
CA SER A 100 -29.03 2.17 -1.00
C SER A 100 -29.02 3.68 -0.71
N PRO A 101 -28.28 4.49 -1.49
CA PRO A 101 -28.26 5.93 -1.34
C PRO A 101 -29.62 6.58 -1.63
#